data_AF-A0A550GIQ4-F1
#
_entry.id   AF-A0A550GIQ4-F1
#
_cell.length_a   1.000
_cell.length_b   1.000
_cell.length_c   1.000
_cell.angle_alpha   90.00
_cell.angle_beta   90.00
_cell.angle_gamma   90.00
#
_symmetry.space_group_name_H-M   'P 1'
#
loop_
_entity.id
_entity.type
_entity.pdbx_description
1 polymer ?
#
loop_
_entity_poly.entity_id
_entity_poly.type
_entity_poly.pdbx_seq_one_letter_code
_entity_poly.pdbx_strand_id
1 'polypeptide(L)' 'MSEVKIGERMKIPVHSVFHQESGHVGKVVFISEDKNTVTVKCDRKHGGKTVAFNIALQPRDY' A
#
# COMPACT_ATOMS: atom_id res chain seq x y z
N MET A 1 1.32 5.38 15.97
CA MET A 1 0.55 5.07 14.75
C MET A 1 -0.53 4.07 15.13
N SER A 2 -1.75 4.20 14.61
CA SER A 2 -2.80 3.21 14.84
C SER A 2 -2.38 1.85 14.25
N GLU A 3 -2.73 0.74 14.92
CA GLU A 3 -2.41 -0.61 14.44
C GLU A 3 -3.18 -0.88 13.13
N VAL A 4 -2.44 -1.02 12.03
CA VAL A 4 -3.00 -1.31 10.70
C VAL A 4 -3.62 -2.70 10.70
N LYS A 5 -4.82 -2.86 10.11
CA LYS A 5 -5.53 -4.15 10.06
C LYS A 5 -5.78 -4.64 8.65
N ILE A 6 -5.86 -5.97 8.48
CA ILE A 6 -6.33 -6.56 7.24
C ILE A 6 -7.73 -6.04 6.94
N GLY A 7 -7.91 -5.57 5.71
CA GLY A 7 -9.15 -5.03 5.22
C GLY A 7 -9.35 -3.53 5.41
N GLU A 8 -8.45 -2.87 6.14
CA GLU A 8 -8.41 -1.43 6.27
C GLU A 8 -8.11 -0.75 4.92
N ARG A 9 -8.64 0.45 4.71
CA ARG A 9 -8.34 1.26 3.52
C ARG A 9 -7.23 2.23 3.84
N MET A 10 -6.18 2.23 3.02
CA MET A 10 -5.06 3.15 3.19
C MET A 10 -4.67 3.81 1.88
N LYS A 11 -4.13 5.03 1.99
CA LYS A 11 -3.52 5.73 0.87
C LYS A 11 -2.22 5.03 0.52
N ILE A 12 -2.03 4.77 -0.76
CA ILE A 12 -0.77 4.24 -1.27
C ILE A 12 0.19 5.43 -1.43
N PRO A 13 1.37 5.41 -0.78
CA PRO A 13 2.33 6.50 -0.87
C PRO A 13 2.83 6.64 -2.30
N VAL A 14 3.03 7.90 -2.69
CA VAL A 14 3.51 8.25 -4.02
C VAL A 14 5.03 8.08 -4.05
N HIS A 15 5.54 7.27 -4.98
CA HIS A 15 6.97 7.13 -5.24
C HIS A 15 7.26 7.49 -6.69
N SER A 16 8.40 8.13 -6.97
CA SER A 16 8.79 8.62 -8.31
C SER A 16 8.81 7.56 -9.40
N VAL A 17 8.94 6.29 -9.01
CA VAL A 17 9.02 5.12 -9.91
C VAL A 17 7.64 4.58 -10.30
N PHE A 18 6.59 4.90 -9.53
CA PHE A 18 5.21 4.49 -9.85
C PHE A 18 4.43 5.70 -10.35
N HIS A 19 3.79 5.56 -11.52
CA HIS A 19 3.04 6.65 -12.14
C HIS A 19 2.02 7.25 -11.15
N GLN A 20 2.21 8.56 -10.95
CA GLN A 20 1.41 9.41 -10.09
C GLN A 20 -0.04 9.47 -10.60
N GLU A 21 -0.91 8.69 -9.99
CA GLU A 21 -2.31 9.12 -9.89
C GLU A 21 -2.55 9.50 -8.43
N SER A 22 -2.53 10.80 -8.17
CA SER A 22 -2.92 11.40 -6.90
C SER A 22 -4.31 10.91 -6.52
N GLY A 23 -4.41 10.15 -5.41
CA GLY A 23 -5.68 9.63 -4.90
C GLY A 23 -5.83 8.11 -4.89
N HIS A 24 -4.78 7.32 -5.16
CA HIS A 24 -4.85 5.86 -5.01
C HIS A 24 -5.02 5.43 -3.56
N VAL A 25 -6.19 4.87 -3.28
CA VAL A 25 -6.53 4.17 -2.05
C VAL A 25 -6.62 2.69 -2.40
N GLY A 26 -6.21 1.86 -1.46
CA GLY A 26 -6.41 0.42 -1.58
C GLY A 26 -6.72 -0.23 -0.25
N LYS A 27 -7.02 -1.51 -0.31
CA LYS A 27 -7.34 -2.35 0.84
C LYS A 27 -6.10 -3.14 1.26
N VAL A 28 -5.80 -3.13 2.56
CA VAL A 28 -4.75 -4.00 3.13
C VAL A 28 -5.20 -5.45 2.99
N VAL A 29 -4.40 -6.26 2.31
CA VAL A 29 -4.68 -7.69 2.07
C VAL A 29 -3.70 -8.61 2.78
N PHE A 30 -2.57 -8.06 3.23
CA PHE A 30 -1.54 -8.80 3.96
C PHE A 30 -0.76 -7.85 4.85
N ILE A 31 -0.30 -8.37 5.99
CA ILE A 31 0.60 -7.71 6.94
C ILE A 31 1.71 -8.73 7.21
N SER A 32 2.97 -8.31 7.09
CA SER A 32 4.12 -9.18 7.37
C SER A 32 4.16 -9.59 8.84
N GLU A 33 4.79 -10.73 9.14
CA GLU A 33 4.89 -11.26 10.51
C GLU A 33 5.59 -10.28 11.47
N ASP A 34 6.60 -9.56 10.96
CA ASP A 34 7.32 -8.52 11.69
C ASP A 34 6.53 -7.21 11.84
N LYS A 35 5.32 -7.14 11.27
CA LYS A 35 4.42 -5.97 11.25
C LYS A 35 5.05 -4.69 10.67
N ASN A 36 6.14 -4.79 9.91
CA ASN A 36 6.82 -3.62 9.33
C ASN A 36 6.38 -3.31 7.91
N THR A 37 5.75 -4.27 7.22
CA THR A 37 5.32 -4.12 5.83
C THR A 37 3.88 -4.56 5.66
N VAL A 38 3.14 -3.85 4.82
CA VAL A 38 1.77 -4.21 4.44
C VAL A 38 1.64 -4.29 2.94
N THR A 39 0.83 -5.23 2.46
CA THR A 39 0.45 -5.29 1.05
C THR A 39 -0.93 -4.66 0.87
N VAL A 40 -1.01 -3.68 0.00
CA VAL A 40 -2.23 -2.93 -0.30
C VAL A 40 -2.64 -3.21 -1.73
N LYS A 41 -3.80 -3.81 -1.91
CA LYS A 41 -4.42 -4.02 -3.21
C LYS A 41 -5.16 -2.74 -3.62
N CYS A 42 -4.77 -2.15 -4.74
CA CYS A 42 -5.41 -0.94 -5.25
C CYS A 42 -6.85 -1.23 -5.69
N ASP A 43 -7.77 -0.32 -5.32
CA ASP A 43 -9.18 -0.44 -5.73
C ASP A 43 -9.34 -0.16 -7.23
N ARG A 44 -8.48 0.70 -7.80
CA ARG A 44 -8.46 1.04 -9.22
C ARG A 44 -7.62 0.02 -9.99
N LYS A 45 -8.15 -0.44 -11.12
CA LYS A 45 -7.39 -1.25 -12.08
C LYS A 45 -6.47 -0.35 -12.91
N HIS A 46 -5.23 -0.77 -13.09
CA HIS A 46 -4.28 -0.13 -14.00
C HIS A 46 -4.16 -0.99 -15.26
N GLY A 47 -4.53 -0.44 -16.43
CA GLY A 47 -4.57 -1.21 -17.68
C GLY A 47 -5.46 -2.46 -17.62
N GLY A 48 -6.58 -2.40 -16.89
CA GLY A 48 -7.49 -3.54 -16.68
C GLY A 48 -6.99 -4.59 -15.68
N LYS A 49 -5.77 -4.46 -15.15
CA LYS A 49 -5.18 -5.37 -14.16
C LYS A 49 -5.31 -4.80 -12.76
N THR A 50 -5.43 -5.69 -11.79
CA THR A 50 -5.37 -5.28 -10.37
C THR A 50 -3.91 -5.21 -9.94
N VAL A 51 -3.54 -4.16 -9.24
CA VAL A 51 -2.17 -3.93 -8.75
C VAL A 51 -2.17 -3.99 -7.24
N ALA A 52 -1.11 -4.55 -6.66
CA ALA A 52 -0.85 -4.54 -5.24
C ALA A 52 0.54 -3.96 -4.94
N PHE A 53 0.66 -3.24 -3.84
CA PHE A 53 1.87 -2.54 -3.43
C PHE A 53 2.31 -3.01 -2.06
N ASN A 54 3.61 -3.26 -1.89
CA ASN A 54 4.21 -3.48 -0.57
C ASN A 54 4.69 -2.16 -0.01
N ILE A 55 4.17 -1.78 1.15
CA ILE A 55 4.42 -0.49 1.81
C ILE A 55 5.09 -0.78 3.14
N ALA A 56 6.28 -0.22 3.33
CA ALA A 56 6.93 -0.21 4.63
C ALA A 56 6.22 0.81 5.54
N LEU A 57 5.86 0.39 6.75
CA LEU A 57 5.23 1.24 7.76
C LEU A 57 6.25 2.08 8.54
N GLN A 58 7.51 1.69 8.50
CA GLN A 58 8.62 2.45 9.07
C GLN A 58 9.46 3.05 7.95
N PRO A 59 9.93 4.31 8.09
CA PRO A 59 10.99 4.83 7.25
C PRO A 59 12.18 3.89 7.29
N ARG A 60 12.78 3.59 6.14
CA ARG A 60 14.13 3.03 6.13
C ARG A 60 15.08 4.20 6.30
N ASP A 61 15.66 4.33 7.48
CA ASP A 61 16.86 5.15 7.65
C ASP A 61 17.96 4.53 6.77
N TYR A 62 18.47 5.31 5.83
CA TYR A 62 19.58 4.94 4.94
C TYR A 62 20.89 5.53 5.46
#